data_AF-A0A4Q4BSJ5-F1
#
_entry.id   AF-A0A4Q4BSJ5-F1
#
_cell.length_a   1.000
_cell.length_b   1.000
_cell.length_c   1.000
_cell.angle_alpha   90.00
_cell.angle_beta   90.00
_cell.angle_gamma   90.00
#
_symmetry.space_group_name_H-M   'P 1'
#
loop_
_entity.id
_entity.type
_entity.pdbx_description
1 polymer ?
#
loop_
_entity_poly.entity_id
_entity_poly.type
_entity_poly.pdbx_seq_one_letter_code
_entity_poly.pdbx_strand_id
1 'polypeptide(L)' 'MRRRMLPTDRPLRLATHGGPFHADDCLAYVVLTGALGLGADNGTHVLFRTRDRAALDAADIVWDVGGVQGSAVAGAEQH' A
#
# COMPACT_ATOMS: atom_id res chain seq x y z
N MET A 1 -13.08 15.98 -15.65
CA MET A 1 -11.74 15.85 -15.02
C MET A 1 -10.98 14.79 -15.81
N ARG A 2 -9.81 15.09 -16.36
CA ARG A 2 -9.05 14.09 -17.15
C ARG A 2 -8.20 13.26 -16.21
N ARG A 3 -8.56 11.98 -16.07
CA ARG A 3 -7.85 10.99 -15.25
C ARG A 3 -6.47 10.75 -15.89
N ARG A 4 -5.40 11.07 -15.17
CA ARG A 4 -4.03 10.76 -15.62
C ARG A 4 -3.78 9.29 -15.30
N MET A 5 -4.10 8.42 -16.25
CA MET A 5 -3.73 7.01 -16.20
C MET A 5 -2.20 6.94 -16.28
N LEU A 6 -1.56 6.33 -15.29
CA LEU A 6 -0.14 5.98 -15.39
C LEU A 6 -0.04 4.90 -16.48
N PRO A 7 0.74 5.10 -17.55
CA PRO A 7 0.95 4.07 -18.55
C PRO A 7 1.87 3.03 -17.95
N THR A 8 1.33 1.91 -17.50
CA THR A 8 2.13 0.75 -17.12
C THR A 8 1.75 -0.41 -18.01
N ASP A 9 2.77 -1.02 -18.64
CA ASP A 9 2.61 -2.23 -19.46
C ASP A 9 2.23 -3.47 -18.62
N ARG A 10 2.17 -3.30 -17.29
CA ARG A 10 1.80 -4.31 -16.30
C ARG A 10 0.95 -3.71 -15.16
N PRO A 11 0.20 -4.54 -14.41
CA PRO A 11 -0.46 -4.11 -13.18
C PRO A 11 0.55 -3.53 -12.17
N LEU A 12 0.15 -2.47 -11.46
CA LEU A 12 0.91 -1.92 -10.34
C LEU A 12 0.92 -2.90 -9.16
N ARG A 13 2.08 -3.08 -8.54
CA ARG A 13 2.26 -3.90 -7.35
C ARG A 13 2.19 -3.00 -6.13
N LEU A 14 1.08 -3.08 -5.42
CA LEU A 14 0.84 -2.38 -4.17
C LEU A 14 1.15 -3.33 -3.02
N ALA A 15 1.82 -2.84 -1.97
CA ALA A 15 2.09 -3.66 -0.80
C ALA A 15 1.87 -2.91 0.52
N THR A 16 1.38 -3.64 1.53
CA THR A 16 1.36 -3.19 2.93
C THR A 16 1.85 -4.30 3.86
N HIS A 17 2.18 -3.93 5.09
CA HIS A 17 2.68 -4.87 6.09
C HIS A 17 1.65 -5.96 6.42
N GLY A 18 2.10 -7.21 6.47
CA GLY A 18 1.28 -8.39 6.82
C GLY A 18 1.04 -8.57 8.33
N GLY A 19 0.81 -7.47 9.05
CA GLY A 19 0.56 -7.46 10.49
C GLY A 19 -0.91 -7.67 10.87
N PRO A 20 -1.28 -7.43 12.14
CA PRO A 20 -2.67 -7.26 12.53
C PRO A 20 -3.40 -6.36 11.53
N PHE A 21 -4.66 -6.64 11.28
CA PHE A 21 -5.45 -5.77 10.42
C PHE A 21 -5.73 -4.46 11.14
N HIS A 22 -5.30 -3.34 10.54
CA HIS A 22 -5.63 -2.00 11.02
C HIS A 22 -6.67 -1.37 10.07
N ALA A 23 -7.63 -0.61 10.60
CA ALA A 23 -8.69 -0.01 9.78
C ALA A 23 -8.15 1.04 8.80
N ASP A 24 -7.02 1.66 9.13
CA ASP A 24 -6.31 2.64 8.33
C ASP A 24 -5.58 2.01 7.12
N ASP A 25 -5.25 0.71 7.11
CA ASP A 25 -4.80 -0.03 5.91
C ASP A 25 -5.84 0.09 4.79
N CYS A 26 -7.13 -0.07 5.14
CA CYS A 26 -8.23 0.06 4.19
C CYS A 26 -8.41 1.51 3.73
N LEU A 27 -8.29 2.47 4.63
CA LEU A 27 -8.37 3.89 4.28
C LEU A 27 -7.25 4.29 3.31
N ALA A 28 -6.01 3.90 3.61
CA ALA A 28 -4.85 4.13 2.76
C ALA A 28 -5.06 3.52 1.37
N TYR A 29 -5.54 2.27 1.30
CA TYR A 29 -5.84 1.60 0.04
C TYR A 29 -6.89 2.34 -0.79
N VAL A 30 -8.01 2.76 -0.18
CA VAL A 30 -9.10 3.45 -0.90
C VAL A 30 -8.64 4.84 -1.39
N VAL A 31 -7.93 5.59 -0.55
CA VAL A 31 -7.39 6.91 -0.92
C VAL A 31 -6.41 6.77 -2.08
N LEU A 32 -5.46 5.83 -1.98
CA LEU A 32 -4.44 5.61 -2.99
C LEU A 32 -5.05 5.20 -4.34
N THR A 33 -5.93 4.19 -4.34
CA THR A 33 -6.55 3.70 -5.57
C THR A 33 -7.46 4.75 -6.19
N GLY A 34 -8.21 5.51 -5.38
CA GLY A 34 -9.02 6.64 -5.84
C GLY A 34 -8.20 7.75 -6.50
N ALA A 35 -7.10 8.17 -5.86
CA ALA A 35 -6.22 9.23 -6.36
C ALA A 35 -5.51 8.84 -7.66
N LEU A 36 -5.09 7.58 -7.78
CA LEU A 36 -4.41 7.06 -8.97
C LEU A 36 -5.37 6.57 -10.06
N GLY A 37 -6.67 6.54 -9.76
CA GLY A 37 -7.67 6.03 -10.68
C GLY A 37 -7.57 4.53 -10.94
N LEU A 38 -7.07 3.77 -9.98
CA LEU A 38 -6.98 2.31 -10.05
C LEU A 38 -8.36 1.70 -9.75
N GLY A 39 -8.60 0.53 -10.33
CA GLY A 39 -9.79 -0.28 -10.08
C GLY A 39 -9.37 -1.71 -9.79
N ALA A 40 -10.08 -2.39 -8.89
CA ALA A 40 -9.85 -3.83 -8.68
C ALA A 40 -10.29 -4.62 -9.92
N ASP A 41 -11.40 -4.19 -10.55
CA ASP A 41 -12.05 -4.93 -11.63
C ASP A 41 -11.42 -4.73 -13.00
N ASN A 42 -10.49 -3.78 -13.15
CA ASN A 42 -9.84 -3.46 -14.43
C ASN A 42 -8.40 -3.98 -14.52
N GLY A 43 -7.94 -4.77 -13.53
CA GLY A 43 -6.61 -5.35 -13.52
C GLY A 43 -5.47 -4.34 -13.44
N THR A 44 -5.74 -3.09 -13.04
CA THR A 44 -4.71 -2.03 -12.98
C THR A 44 -3.67 -2.25 -11.90
N HIS A 45 -3.97 -3.06 -10.89
CA HIS A 45 -3.08 -3.30 -9.77
C HIS A 45 -3.34 -4.64 -9.09
N VAL A 46 -2.36 -5.06 -8.29
CA VAL A 46 -2.41 -6.19 -7.37
C VAL A 46 -1.96 -5.73 -6.00
N LEU A 47 -2.65 -6.17 -4.94
CA LEU A 47 -2.34 -5.83 -3.56
C LEU A 47 -1.75 -7.04 -2.83
N PHE A 48 -0.60 -6.84 -2.17
CA PHE A 48 0.03 -7.84 -1.31
C PHE A 48 0.08 -7.34 0.13
N ARG A 49 -0.29 -8.21 1.08
CA ARG A 49 -0.01 -8.00 2.52
C ARG A 49 1.07 -8.98 2.94
N THR A 50 2.26 -8.50 3.30
CA THR A 50 3.40 -9.39 3.58
C THR A 50 4.37 -8.79 4.60
N ARG A 51 5.13 -9.65 5.27
CA ARG A 51 6.27 -9.26 6.12
C ARG A 51 7.62 -9.50 5.43
N ASP A 52 7.61 -10.12 4.26
CA ASP A 52 8.82 -10.38 3.48
C ASP A 52 9.37 -9.07 2.92
N ARG A 53 10.58 -8.72 3.35
CA ARG A 53 11.23 -7.48 2.97
C ARG A 53 11.55 -7.44 1.48
N ALA A 54 11.95 -8.56 0.88
CA ALA A 54 12.26 -8.61 -0.54
C ALA A 54 11.00 -8.37 -1.38
N ALA A 55 9.85 -8.86 -0.93
CA ALA A 55 8.56 -8.62 -1.59
C ALA A 55 8.12 -7.14 -1.47
N LEU A 56 8.36 -6.50 -0.32
CA LEU A 56 8.07 -5.08 -0.10
C LEU A 56 8.99 -4.20 -0.97
N ASP A 57 10.30 -4.47 -0.98
CA ASP A 57 11.27 -3.70 -1.76
C ASP A 57 11.04 -3.85 -3.28
N ALA A 58 10.40 -4.94 -3.72
CA ALA A 58 10.05 -5.18 -5.12
C ALA A 58 8.68 -4.61 -5.55
N ALA A 59 7.94 -3.96 -4.64
CA ALA A 59 6.65 -3.35 -4.95
C ALA A 59 6.82 -1.95 -5.57
N ASP A 60 5.82 -1.51 -6.34
CA ASP A 60 5.82 -0.16 -6.95
C ASP A 60 5.45 0.90 -5.91
N ILE A 61 4.54 0.57 -5.00
CA ILE A 61 4.12 1.44 -3.90
C ILE A 61 3.97 0.58 -2.64
N VAL A 62 4.61 1.02 -1.56
CA VAL A 62 4.48 0.42 -0.22
C VAL A 62 3.92 1.46 0.74
N TRP A 63 2.98 1.06 1.58
CA TRP A 63 2.59 1.82 2.76
C TRP A 63 2.66 0.94 4.00
N ASP A 64 2.89 1.55 5.15
CA ASP A 64 2.92 0.88 6.45
C ASP A 64 2.07 1.69 7.41
N VAL A 65 1.05 1.06 7.97
CA VAL A 65 0.14 1.67 8.95
C VAL A 65 0.16 0.81 10.21
N GLY A 66 0.59 1.41 11.32
CA GLY A 66 0.79 0.72 12.60
C GLY A 66 2.16 0.93 13.24
N GLY A 67 3.16 1.36 12.46
CA GLY A 67 4.47 1.73 13.00
C GLY A 67 5.43 0.54 13.21
N VAL A 68 6.47 0.55 12.38
CA VAL A 68 7.84 0.05 12.61
C VAL A 68 8.03 -1.47 12.77
N GLN A 69 8.42 -2.14 11.67
CA GLN A 69 9.51 -3.12 11.77
C GLN A 69 10.76 -2.36 12.29
N GLY A 70 11.13 -2.60 13.56
CA GLY A 70 12.15 -1.88 14.35
C GLY A 70 13.31 -1.30 13.54
N SER A 71 13.61 0.00 13.65
CA SER A 71 14.23 0.58 14.83
C SER A 71 13.30 1.46 15.65
N ALA A 72 13.15 1.12 16.92
CA ALA A 72 12.56 2.02 17.89
C ALA A 72 13.38 3.32 17.95
N VAL A 73 12.91 4.36 17.27
CA VAL A 73 12.95 5.70 17.84
C VAL A 73 11.68 5.78 18.66
N ALA A 74 11.84 5.73 19.98
CA ALA A 74 10.75 5.82 20.93
C ALA A 74 9.92 7.08 20.67
N GLY A 75 8.59 6.94 20.65
CA GLY A 75 7.68 8.07 20.74
C GLY A 75 6.69 8.18 19.59
N ALA A 76 5.72 7.28 19.54
CA ALA A 76 4.36 7.64 19.13
C ALA A 76 3.42 6.67 19.85
N GLU A 77 3.02 7.07 21.05
CA GLU A 77 1.97 6.41 21.82
C GLU A 77 0.69 6.41 20.98
N GLN A 78 0.18 5.21 20.68
CA GLN A 78 -1.16 5.05 20.12
C GLN A 78 -2.09 4.86 21.31
N HIS A 79 -2.94 5.87 21.52
CA HIS A 79 -3.93 5.96 22.59
C HIS A 79 -5.11 5.02 22.36
#